data_AF-A0A2E9U601-F1
#
_entry.id   AF-A0A2E9U601-F1
#
_cell.length_a   1.000
_cell.length_b   1.000
_cell.length_c   1.000
_cell.angle_alpha   90.00
_cell.angle_beta   90.00
_cell.angle_gamma   90.00
#
_symmetry.space_group_name_H-M   'P 1'
#
loop_
_entity.id
_entity.type
_entity.pdbx_description
1 polymer ?
#
loop_
_entity_poly.entity_id
_entity_poly.type
_entity_poly.pdbx_seq_one_letter_code
_entity_poly.pdbx_strand_id
1 'polypeptide(L)'
;MLSLRRCRVWDGIIEVAARKLDRNTYLLRIQMAMTLRSCKIERSRSMPIYEYICKGCDNKFELLIRHDTTVACPSCQGENIERQLSLNSIKSSGTHSLAMRAAKKRDVAQGKEQMAAQREYELNHDD
;
A
#
# COMPACT_ATOMS: atom_id res chain seq x y z
N MET A 1 -30.34 -33.65 14.43
CA MET A 1 -29.63 -34.02 13.18
C MET A 1 -30.51 -33.68 11.99
N LEU A 2 -29.92 -33.04 10.96
CA LEU A 2 -30.43 -32.73 9.60
C LEU A 2 -31.60 -31.72 9.54
N SER A 3 -31.35 -30.43 9.29
CA SER A 3 -31.03 -29.81 7.99
C SER A 3 -32.07 -30.08 6.92
N LEU A 4 -32.80 -29.05 6.49
CA LEU A 4 -32.74 -28.53 5.11
C LEU A 4 -33.58 -27.27 4.93
N ARG A 5 -32.96 -26.28 4.31
CA ARG A 5 -33.51 -25.00 3.85
C ARG A 5 -34.51 -25.22 2.71
N ARG A 6 -35.52 -24.34 2.60
CA ARG A 6 -36.12 -24.01 1.30
C ARG A 6 -36.64 -22.57 1.31
N CYS A 7 -35.92 -21.70 0.59
CA CYS A 7 -36.40 -20.38 0.17
C CYS A 7 -37.69 -20.54 -0.65
N ARG A 8 -38.67 -19.66 -0.44
CA ARG A 8 -39.67 -19.31 -1.45
C ARG A 8 -39.82 -17.79 -1.52
N VAL A 9 -39.33 -17.29 -2.64
CA VAL A 9 -39.63 -16.00 -3.26
C VAL A 9 -41.06 -16.06 -3.83
N TRP A 10 -41.63 -14.89 -4.13
CA TRP A 10 -42.93 -14.58 -4.78
C TRP A 10 -44.00 -14.16 -3.74
N ASP A 11 -44.68 -13.01 -3.84
CA ASP A 11 -45.32 -12.40 -5.01
C ASP A 11 -45.31 -10.86 -4.97
N GLY A 12 -45.36 -10.22 -6.14
CA GLY A 12 -45.47 -8.76 -6.23
C GLY A 12 -45.52 -8.24 -7.67
N ILE A 13 -46.55 -8.68 -8.40
CA ILE A 13 -46.98 -8.17 -9.70
C ILE A 13 -47.20 -6.65 -9.62
N ILE A 14 -46.57 -5.87 -10.50
CA ILE A 14 -47.04 -4.53 -10.85
C ILE A 14 -47.27 -4.50 -12.35
N GLU A 15 -48.56 -4.40 -12.70
CA GLU A 15 -49.11 -4.20 -14.03
C GLU A 15 -48.42 -3.06 -14.76
N VAL A 16 -47.92 -3.37 -15.95
CA VAL A 16 -47.40 -2.40 -16.92
C VAL A 16 -48.58 -1.77 -17.63
N ALA A 17 -49.05 -0.63 -17.14
CA ALA A 17 -49.97 0.24 -17.88
C ALA A 17 -49.19 1.03 -18.94
N ALA A 18 -48.94 0.40 -20.08
CA ALA A 18 -48.49 1.07 -21.29
C ALA A 18 -49.64 1.90 -21.89
N ARG A 19 -49.62 3.24 -21.80
CA ARG A 19 -50.41 4.12 -22.68
C ARG A 19 -49.64 5.36 -23.12
N LYS A 20 -49.54 5.46 -24.45
CA LYS A 20 -49.26 6.61 -25.33
C LYS A 20 -47.82 7.13 -25.42
N LEU A 21 -47.25 6.84 -26.60
CA LEU A 21 -46.08 7.45 -27.20
C LEU A 21 -46.19 8.99 -27.25
N ASP A 22 -45.10 9.73 -27.04
CA ASP A 22 -44.27 10.24 -28.15
C ASP A 22 -43.17 11.24 -27.69
N ARG A 23 -42.02 11.18 -28.38
CA ARG A 23 -41.11 12.30 -28.75
C ARG A 23 -40.04 12.87 -27.82
N ASN A 24 -39.38 12.09 -26.96
CA ASN A 24 -37.99 12.45 -26.59
C ASN A 24 -37.11 11.25 -26.18
N THR A 25 -37.03 10.30 -27.10
CA THR A 25 -36.32 9.02 -26.97
C THR A 25 -34.82 9.15 -27.24
N TYR A 26 -34.12 10.15 -26.67
CA TYR A 26 -32.66 10.25 -26.87
C TYR A 26 -31.83 10.71 -25.66
N LEU A 27 -32.41 10.91 -24.47
CA LEU A 27 -31.63 11.25 -23.26
C LEU A 27 -31.83 10.32 -22.05
N LEU A 28 -32.72 9.33 -22.12
CA LEU A 28 -32.90 8.34 -21.04
C LEU A 28 -32.34 6.95 -21.37
N ARG A 29 -31.43 6.86 -22.35
CA ARG A 29 -30.68 5.61 -22.64
C ARG A 29 -29.36 5.47 -21.85
N ILE A 30 -28.89 6.51 -21.17
CA ILE A 30 -27.59 6.47 -20.45
C ILE A 30 -27.77 6.42 -18.92
N GLN A 31 -28.99 6.46 -18.38
CA GLN A 31 -29.20 6.46 -16.93
C GLN A 31 -29.70 5.13 -16.34
N MET A 32 -29.97 4.13 -17.18
CA MET A 32 -30.44 2.80 -16.76
C MET A 32 -29.36 1.69 -16.84
N ALA A 33 -28.08 2.10 -16.92
CA ALA A 33 -26.91 1.22 -16.78
C ALA A 33 -26.20 1.39 -15.41
N MET A 34 -26.76 2.18 -14.49
CA MET A 34 -26.20 2.41 -13.14
C MET A 34 -26.95 1.65 -12.03
N THR A 35 -27.55 0.51 -12.36
CA THR A 35 -28.07 -0.44 -11.34
C THR A 35 -27.48 -1.83 -11.52
N LEU A 36 -26.25 -1.93 -12.01
CA LEU A 36 -25.38 -3.03 -11.63
C LEU A 36 -24.96 -2.78 -10.19
N ARG A 37 -25.72 -3.38 -9.29
CA ARG A 37 -25.34 -3.64 -7.90
C ARG A 37 -23.85 -3.93 -7.87
N SER A 38 -23.08 -2.98 -7.34
CA SER A 38 -21.69 -3.21 -6.99
C SER A 38 -21.69 -4.36 -5.99
N CYS A 39 -21.42 -5.56 -6.50
CA CYS A 39 -20.80 -6.61 -5.71
C CYS A 39 -19.51 -5.98 -5.20
N LYS A 40 -19.54 -5.46 -3.97
CA LYS A 40 -18.37 -4.93 -3.30
C LYS A 40 -17.42 -6.11 -3.17
N ILE A 41 -16.47 -6.20 -4.10
CA ILE A 41 -15.25 -6.97 -3.88
C ILE A 41 -14.71 -6.41 -2.57
N GLU A 42 -14.82 -7.19 -1.49
CA GLU A 42 -14.11 -6.92 -0.26
C GLU A 42 -12.63 -7.01 -0.60
N ARG A 43 -12.10 -5.88 -1.09
CA ARG A 43 -10.68 -5.69 -1.35
C ARG A 43 -9.98 -6.15 -0.08
N SER A 44 -9.21 -7.22 -0.22
CA SER A 44 -8.30 -7.71 0.80
C SER A 44 -7.58 -6.49 1.37
N ARG A 45 -8.00 -6.09 2.57
CA ARG A 45 -7.25 -5.15 3.39
C ARG A 45 -5.89 -5.83 3.53
N SER A 46 -4.86 -5.21 2.96
CA SER A 46 -3.46 -5.63 3.08
C SER A 46 -3.24 -6.14 4.49
N MET A 47 -2.85 -7.40 4.68
CA MET A 47 -2.48 -7.93 5.99
C MET A 47 -1.07 -7.43 6.30
N PRO A 48 -0.90 -6.29 7.00
CA PRO A 48 0.39 -5.67 7.13
C PRO A 48 1.13 -6.35 8.27
N ILE A 49 2.42 -6.59 8.08
CA ILE A 49 3.29 -7.07 9.16
C ILE A 49 3.71 -5.84 9.96
N TYR A 50 3.62 -5.93 11.28
CA TYR A 50 4.02 -4.87 12.19
C TYR A 50 4.97 -5.40 13.25
N GLU A 51 5.94 -4.58 13.62
CA GLU A 51 6.87 -4.83 14.72
C GLU A 51 6.36 -4.14 16.00
N TYR A 52 6.50 -4.82 17.14
CA TYR A 52 6.00 -4.37 18.44
C TYR A 52 7.06 -4.49 19.52
N ILE A 53 6.99 -3.60 20.52
CA ILE A 53 7.78 -3.66 21.75
C ILE A 53 6.82 -3.57 22.93
N CYS A 54 6.88 -4.54 23.85
CA CYS A 54 6.12 -4.47 25.10
C CYS A 54 6.87 -3.64 26.15
N LYS A 55 6.21 -2.66 26.77
CA LYS A 55 6.83 -1.84 27.85
C LYS A 55 6.95 -2.53 29.20
N GLY A 56 6.25 -3.66 29.36
CA GLY A 56 6.29 -4.42 30.62
C GLY A 56 7.44 -5.43 30.69
N CYS A 57 7.83 -6.03 29.57
CA CYS A 57 8.89 -7.04 29.52
C CYS A 57 10.01 -6.73 28.51
N ASP A 58 9.96 -5.58 27.84
CA ASP A 58 10.92 -5.10 26.83
C ASP A 58 11.19 -6.08 25.66
N ASN A 59 10.34 -7.08 25.48
CA ASN A 59 10.45 -8.03 24.39
C ASN A 59 9.96 -7.42 23.08
N LYS A 60 10.76 -7.61 22.02
CA LYS A 60 10.43 -7.25 20.64
C LYS A 60 9.83 -8.46 19.92
N PHE A 61 8.72 -8.27 19.22
CA PHE A 61 8.05 -9.33 18.47
C PHE A 61 7.31 -8.79 17.26
N GLU A 62 7.09 -9.66 16.27
CA GLU A 62 6.39 -9.33 15.03
C GLU A 62 5.07 -10.09 14.97
N LEU A 63 3.99 -9.40 14.59
CA LEU A 63 2.67 -10.03 14.44
C LEU A 63 1.97 -9.59 13.15
N LEU A 64 1.35 -10.57 12.49
CA LEU A 64 0.30 -10.34 11.49
C LEU A 64 -1.01 -10.05 12.22
N ILE A 65 -1.41 -8.78 12.23
CA ILE A 65 -2.69 -8.39 12.83
C ILE A 65 -3.72 -8.05 11.74
N ARG A 66 -4.98 -8.37 12.02
CA ARG A 66 -6.08 -7.79 11.27
C ARG A 66 -6.31 -6.38 11.81
N HIS A 67 -6.84 -5.51 10.96
CA HIS A 67 -7.07 -4.11 11.32
C HIS A 67 -7.93 -3.94 12.60
N ASP A 68 -8.79 -4.92 12.91
CA ASP A 68 -9.79 -4.82 13.96
C ASP A 68 -9.48 -5.74 15.18
N THR A 69 -8.25 -6.26 15.31
CA THR A 69 -7.86 -7.15 16.42
C THR A 69 -7.00 -6.42 17.46
N THR A 70 -7.31 -6.61 18.74
CA THR A 70 -6.47 -6.17 19.87
C THR A 70 -5.24 -7.06 20.00
N VAL A 71 -4.09 -6.45 20.32
CA VAL A 71 -2.79 -7.12 20.40
C VAL A 71 -2.40 -7.28 21.86
N ALA A 72 -2.00 -8.49 22.25
CA ALA A 72 -1.45 -8.78 23.58
C ALA A 72 -0.02 -9.33 23.44
N CYS A 73 0.84 -9.08 24.43
CA CYS A 73 2.20 -9.58 24.40
C CYS A 73 2.23 -11.10 24.62
N PRO A 74 2.90 -11.90 23.77
CA PRO A 74 2.95 -13.36 23.93
C PRO A 74 3.71 -13.82 25.18
N SER A 75 4.63 -12.99 25.70
CA SER A 75 5.43 -13.34 26.88
C SER A 75 4.76 -13.02 28.21
N CYS A 76 4.08 -11.87 28.31
CA CYS A 76 3.51 -11.38 29.58
C CYS A 76 1.99 -11.15 29.55
N GLN A 77 1.33 -11.33 28.40
CA GLN A 77 -0.11 -11.11 28.19
C GLN A 77 -0.58 -9.68 28.50
N GLY A 78 0.35 -8.74 28.70
CA GLY A 78 0.03 -7.33 28.93
C GLY A 78 -0.43 -6.61 27.66
N GLU A 79 -1.24 -5.57 27.85
CA GLU A 79 -1.79 -4.72 26.78
C GLU A 79 -0.93 -3.47 26.51
N ASN A 80 0.09 -3.20 27.36
CA ASN A 80 1.02 -2.07 27.19
C ASN A 80 2.09 -2.38 26.12
N ILE A 81 1.72 -2.19 24.85
CA ILE A 81 2.55 -2.50 23.69
C ILE A 81 2.63 -1.28 22.79
N GLU A 82 3.82 -0.95 22.30
CA GLU A 82 4.05 0.08 21.30
C GLU A 82 4.38 -0.52 19.94
N ARG A 83 3.74 -0.02 18.89
CA ARG A 83 4.06 -0.38 17.51
C ARG A 83 5.31 0.36 17.04
N GLN A 84 6.34 -0.37 16.65
CA GLN A 84 7.50 0.20 15.98
C GLN A 84 7.19 0.36 14.49
N LEU A 85 7.31 1.60 14.01
CA LEU A 85 7.29 1.89 12.59
C LEU A 85 8.69 1.62 12.06
N SER A 86 8.84 0.70 11.11
CA SER A 86 10.10 0.54 10.41
C SER A 86 10.44 1.84 9.68
N LEU A 87 11.69 2.29 9.79
CA LEU A 87 12.18 3.45 9.07
C LEU A 87 12.22 3.12 7.58
N ASN A 88 11.10 3.36 6.90
CA ASN A 88 11.03 3.24 5.45
C ASN A 88 11.93 4.33 4.82
N SER A 89 12.94 3.90 4.05
CA SER A 89 13.76 4.80 3.25
C SER A 89 12.95 5.27 2.04
N ILE A 90 12.11 6.28 2.25
CA ILE A 90 11.29 6.88 1.18
C ILE A 90 12.23 7.63 0.22
N LYS A 91 12.46 7.04 -0.95
CA LYS A 91 13.18 7.69 -2.06
C LYS A 91 12.15 8.45 -2.90
N SER A 92 12.19 9.78 -2.87
CA SER A 92 11.41 10.61 -3.78
C SER A 92 12.26 10.95 -5.01
N SER A 93 11.62 11.29 -6.14
CA SER A 93 12.34 11.73 -7.34
C SER A 93 13.24 12.94 -7.04
N GLY A 94 12.78 13.85 -6.16
CA GLY A 94 13.55 14.99 -5.67
C GLY A 94 14.80 14.56 -4.89
N THR A 95 14.66 13.73 -3.86
CA THR A 95 15.81 13.28 -3.04
C THR A 95 16.80 12.44 -3.86
N HIS A 96 16.30 11.62 -4.79
CA HIS A 96 17.13 10.85 -5.72
C HIS A 96 17.97 11.76 -6.63
N SER A 97 17.37 12.80 -7.21
CA SER A 97 18.09 13.74 -8.07
C SER A 97 19.20 14.50 -7.32
N LEU A 98 18.95 14.87 -6.06
CA LEU A 98 19.93 15.51 -5.20
C LEU A 98 21.08 14.55 -4.83
N ALA A 99 20.76 13.29 -4.52
CA ALA A 99 21.75 12.26 -4.25
C ALA A 99 22.67 12.01 -5.46
N MET A 100 22.11 11.95 -6.67
CA MET A 100 22.90 11.77 -7.90
C MET A 100 23.80 12.96 -8.20
N ARG A 101 23.34 14.19 -7.94
CA ARG A 101 24.18 15.40 -8.05
C ARG A 101 25.33 15.38 -7.04
N ALA A 102 25.06 14.98 -5.81
CA ALA A 102 26.09 14.85 -4.77
C ALA A 102 27.10 13.73 -5.08
N ALA A 103 26.64 12.60 -5.65
CA ALA A 103 27.51 11.53 -6.15
C ALA A 103 28.43 12.05 -7.26
N LYS A 104 27.88 12.64 -8.32
CA LYS A 104 28.66 13.20 -9.43
C LYS A 104 29.72 14.20 -8.96
N LYS A 105 29.40 15.05 -7.97
CA LYS A 105 30.37 16.00 -7.40
C LYS A 105 31.56 15.29 -6.75
N ARG A 106 31.30 14.20 -6.00
CA ARG A 106 32.35 13.38 -5.37
C ARG A 106 33.18 12.65 -6.42
N ASP A 107 32.53 12.05 -7.42
CA ASP A 107 33.21 11.33 -8.48
C ASP A 107 34.15 12.25 -9.28
N VAL A 108 33.73 13.49 -9.54
CA VAL A 108 34.57 14.50 -10.19
C VAL A 108 35.76 14.89 -9.32
N ALA A 109 35.57 15.05 -8.00
CA ALA A 109 36.67 15.38 -7.09
C ALA A 109 37.69 14.23 -7.01
N GLN A 110 37.20 13.01 -6.81
CA GLN A 110 38.03 11.81 -6.78
C GLN A 110 38.76 11.61 -8.11
N GLY A 111 38.10 11.85 -9.25
CA GLY A 111 38.75 11.77 -10.56
C GLY A 111 39.91 12.74 -10.72
N LYS A 112 39.82 13.96 -10.17
CA LYS A 112 40.92 14.93 -10.19
C LYS A 112 42.10 14.49 -9.32
N GLU A 113 41.82 13.94 -8.14
CA GLU A 113 42.86 13.40 -7.25
C GLU A 113 43.60 12.22 -7.91
N GLN A 114 42.86 11.32 -8.57
CA GLN A 114 43.44 10.21 -9.33
C GLN A 114 44.32 10.70 -10.47
N MET A 115 43.86 11.70 -11.24
CA MET A 115 44.67 12.30 -12.32
C MET A 115 45.93 13.00 -11.80
N ALA A 116 45.85 13.67 -10.64
CA ALA A 116 47.00 14.32 -10.03
C ALA A 116 48.03 13.30 -9.54
N ALA A 117 47.58 12.24 -8.86
CA ALA A 117 48.44 11.14 -8.41
C ALA A 117 49.13 10.44 -9.59
N GLN A 118 48.40 10.22 -10.69
CA GLN A 118 48.96 9.64 -11.91
C GLN A 118 50.09 10.52 -12.51
N ARG A 119 49.86 11.82 -12.63
CA ARG A 119 50.88 12.77 -13.12
C ARG A 119 52.12 12.78 -12.24
N GLU A 120 51.93 12.74 -10.92
CA GLU A 120 53.04 12.73 -9.96
C GLU A 120 53.87 11.44 -10.07
N TYR A 121 53.21 10.30 -10.30
CA TYR A 121 53.91 9.05 -10.60
C TYR A 121 54.76 9.17 -11.87
N GLU A 122 54.17 9.69 -12.96
CA GLU A 122 54.87 9.87 -14.24
C GLU A 122 56.11 10.75 -14.09
N LEU A 123 56.02 11.88 -13.39
CA LEU A 123 57.15 12.80 -13.17
C LEU A 123 58.28 12.20 -12.32
N ASN A 124 57.96 11.28 -11.41
CA ASN A 124 58.93 10.66 -10.51
C ASN A 124 59.59 9.40 -11.08
N HIS A 125 59.14 8.91 -12.24
CA HIS A 125 59.67 7.68 -12.87
C HIS A 125 60.53 7.93 -14.12
N ASP A 126 60.80 9.19 -14.45
CA ASP A 126 61.75 9.59 -15.49
C ASP A 126 63.17 9.70 -14.90
N ASP A 127 63.77 8.56 -14.53
CA ASP A 127 65.20 8.39 -14.19
C ASP A 127 65.80 7.15 -14.90
#